data_AF-A0A075MVL1-F1
#
_entry.id   AF-A0A075MVL1-F1
#
_cell.length_a   1.000
_cell.length_b   1.000
_cell.length_c   1.000
_cell.angle_alpha   90.00
_cell.angle_beta   90.00
_cell.angle_gamma   90.00
#
_symmetry.space_group_name_H-M   'P 1'
#
loop_
_entity.id
_entity.type
_entity.pdbx_description
1 polymer ?
#
loop_
_entity_poly.entity_id
_entity_poly.type
_entity_poly.pdbx_seq_one_letter_code
_entity_poly.pdbx_strand_id
1 'polypeptide(L)' 'MIAAKQTYCTKCKTNVDIIDGKYARLANNRAVFEGQCSQCGTKLTKARVMPRSSSAIMVKRRRKGLLR' A
#
# COMPACT_ATOMS: atom_id res chain seq x y z
N MET A 1 16.73 5.55 10.04
CA MET A 1 16.13 4.26 10.43
C MET A 1 14.82 4.10 9.67
N ILE A 2 14.71 3.10 8.80
CA ILE A 2 13.48 2.82 8.04
C ILE A 2 12.49 2.20 9.03
N ALA A 3 11.40 2.89 9.34
CA ALA A 3 10.36 2.35 10.21
C ALA A 3 9.85 1.02 9.63
N ALA A 4 9.98 -0.06 10.41
CA ALA A 4 9.43 -1.35 10.04
C ALA A 4 7.92 -1.20 9.82
N LYS A 5 7.46 -1.51 8.61
CA LYS A 5 6.04 -1.39 8.28
C LYS A 5 5.33 -2.61 8.85
N GLN A 6 4.51 -2.39 9.88
CA GLN A 6 3.68 -3.45 10.46
C GLN A 6 2.39 -3.66 9.66
N THR A 7 1.92 -4.91 9.62
CA THR A 7 0.60 -5.27 9.08
C THR A 7 0.05 -6.52 9.77
N TYR A 8 -1.26 -6.70 9.67
CA TYR A 8 -1.95 -7.84 10.24
C TYR A 8 -1.69 -9.10 9.40
N CYS A 9 -1.18 -10.15 10.01
CA CYS A 9 -1.03 -11.44 9.37
C CYS A 9 -2.28 -12.29 9.61
N THR A 10 -2.94 -12.74 8.53
CA THR A 10 -4.14 -13.58 8.63
C THR A 10 -3.86 -14.98 9.18
N LYS A 11 -2.61 -15.48 9.06
CA LYS A 11 -2.20 -16.76 9.64
C LYS A 11 -1.87 -16.65 11.13
N CYS A 12 -1.02 -15.69 11.51
CA CYS A 12 -0.65 -15.47 12.92
C CYS A 12 -1.76 -14.80 13.73
N LYS A 13 -2.73 -14.17 13.05
CA LYS A 13 -3.82 -13.38 13.63
C LYS A 13 -3.34 -12.22 14.52
N THR A 14 -2.14 -11.72 14.25
CA THR A 14 -1.48 -10.65 15.01
C THR A 14 -0.86 -9.62 14.05
N ASN A 15 -0.56 -8.43 14.57
CA ASN A 15 0.23 -7.44 13.86
C ASN A 15 1.71 -7.85 13.93
N VAL A 16 2.34 -7.91 12.76
CA VAL A 16 3.72 -8.36 12.61
C VAL A 16 4.46 -7.40 11.69
N ASP A 17 5.78 -7.35 11.83
CA ASP A 17 6.65 -6.61 10.93
C ASP A 17 6.75 -7.29 9.57
N ILE A 18 6.76 -6.46 8.52
CA ILE A 18 7.01 -6.91 7.15
C ILE A 18 8.52 -6.93 6.91
N ILE A 19 9.05 -8.12 6.65
CA ILE A 19 10.44 -8.34 6.21
C ILE A 19 10.51 -8.39 4.67
N ASP A 20 11.69 -8.10 4.10
CA ASP A 20 11.94 -8.07 2.66
C ASP A 20 10.93 -7.22 1.87
N GLY A 21 10.53 -6.11 2.47
CA GLY A 21 9.48 -5.26 1.96
C GLY A 21 9.88 -4.49 0.71
N LYS A 22 9.18 -4.69 -0.39
CA LYS A 22 9.34 -3.99 -1.67
C LYS A 22 8.07 -3.27 -2.10
N TYR A 23 8.23 -2.20 -2.86
CA TYR A 23 7.11 -1.51 -3.48
C TYR A 23 6.74 -2.21 -4.80
N ALA A 24 5.46 -2.56 -4.94
CA ALA A 24 4.91 -3.16 -6.15
C ALA A 24 3.75 -2.32 -6.69
N ARG A 25 3.60 -2.28 -8.01
CA ARG A 25 2.42 -1.73 -8.67
C ARG A 25 1.52 -2.88 -9.12
N LEU A 26 0.28 -2.89 -8.64
CA LEU A 26 -0.74 -3.80 -9.14
C LEU A 26 -1.23 -3.36 -10.51
N ALA A 27 -1.83 -4.30 -11.26
CA ALA A 27 -2.47 -4.05 -12.55
C ALA A 27 -3.55 -2.93 -12.51
N ASN A 28 -4.12 -2.65 -11.33
CA ASN A 28 -5.09 -1.57 -11.12
C ASN A 28 -4.45 -0.19 -10.86
N ASN A 29 -3.17 -0.02 -11.18
CA ASN A 29 -2.36 1.19 -10.95
C ASN A 29 -2.26 1.62 -9.49
N ARG A 30 -2.48 0.71 -8.53
CA ARG A 30 -2.25 0.99 -7.09
C ARG A 30 -0.83 0.57 -6.71
N ALA A 31 -0.12 1.48 -6.05
CA ALA A 31 1.15 1.13 -5.42
C ALA A 31 0.88 0.55 -4.03
N VAL A 32 1.43 -0.63 -3.80
CA VAL A 32 1.35 -1.37 -2.54
C VAL A 32 2.75 -1.68 -2.05
N PHE A 33 2.85 -2.09 -0.79
CA PHE A 33 4.09 -2.59 -0.21
C PHE A 33 3.91 -4.07 0.08
N GLU A 34 4.69 -4.91 -0.59
CA GLU A 34 4.67 -6.36 -0.45
C GLU A 34 5.90 -6.81 0.31
N GLY A 35 5.77 -7.81 1.18
CA GLY A 35 6.89 -8.47 1.82
C GLY A 35 6.44 -9.77 2.48
N GLN A 36 7.16 -10.23 3.49
CA GLN A 36 6.85 -11.47 4.19
C GLN A 36 6.61 -11.22 5.68
N CYS A 37 5.86 -12.12 6.30
CA CYS A 37 5.65 -12.16 7.74
C CYS A 37 6.92 -12.62 8.45
N SER A 38 7.40 -11.86 9.44
CA SER A 38 8.56 -12.24 10.25
C SER A 38 8.38 -13.54 11.06
N GLN A 39 7.13 -13.94 11.33
CA GLN A 39 6.81 -15.11 12.17
C GLN A 39 6.54 -16.38 11.37
N CYS A 40 5.79 -16.29 10.26
CA CYS A 40 5.35 -17.47 9.50
C CYS A 40 5.73 -17.47 8.03
N GLY A 41 6.48 -16.46 7.55
CA GLY A 41 6.92 -16.35 6.15
C GLY A 41 5.79 -16.13 5.13
N THR A 42 4.54 -15.95 5.58
CA THR A 42 3.41 -15.69 4.67
C THR A 42 3.60 -14.37 3.95
N LYS A 43 3.30 -14.32 2.65
CA LYS A 43 3.32 -13.08 1.86
C LYS A 43 2.29 -12.09 2.42
N LEU A 44 2.74 -10.89 2.75
CA LEU A 44 1.93 -9.80 3.29
C LEU A 44 1.94 -8.63 2.30
N THR A 45 0.77 -8.02 2.11
CA THR A 45 0.62 -6.87 1.22
C THR A 45 -0.09 -5.74 1.95
N LYS A 46 0.59 -4.62 2.14
CA LYS A 46 0.04 -3.40 2.74
C LYS A 46 -0.41 -2.47 1.60
N ALA A 47 -1.72 -2.31 1.45
CA ALA A 47 -2.32 -1.59 0.33
C ALA A 47 -2.25 -0.05 0.44
N ARG A 48 -2.13 0.51 1.65
CA ARG A 48 -2.19 1.96 1.88
C ARG A 48 -0.79 2.60 1.78
N VAL A 49 -0.23 2.63 0.57
CA VAL A 49 1.17 3.08 0.40
C VAL A 49 1.32 4.26 -0.56
N MET A 50 0.36 4.52 -1.46
CA MET A 50 0.26 5.83 -2.12
C MET A 50 -1.20 6.20 -2.45
N PRO A 51 -1.56 7.50 -2.48
CA PRO A 51 -2.77 7.94 -3.15
C PRO A 51 -2.73 7.52 -4.63
N ARG A 52 -3.91 7.22 -5.20
CA ARG A 52 -4.13 6.79 -6.59
C ARG A 52 -3.71 7.89 -7.57
N SER A 53 -2.40 8.08 -7.79
CA SER A 53 -1.79 9.17 -8.57
C SER A 53 -2.22 10.59 -8.14
N SER A 54 -1.25 11.49 -7.94
CA SER A 54 -1.50 12.93 -7.86
C SER A 54 -2.28 13.45 -9.08
N SER A 55 -2.16 12.78 -10.24
CA SER A 55 -2.90 13.06 -11.47
C SER A 55 -4.41 12.91 -11.33
N ALA A 56 -4.91 11.86 -10.66
CA ALA A 56 -6.36 11.70 -10.46
C ALA A 56 -6.95 12.75 -9.50
N ILE A 57 -6.14 13.23 -8.54
CA ILE A 57 -6.50 14.34 -7.65
C ILE A 57 -6.60 15.65 -8.46
N MET A 58 -5.67 15.92 -9.38
CA MET A 58 -5.75 17.07 -10.28
C MET A 58 -6.91 16.98 -11.28
N VAL A 59 -7.19 15.80 -11.86
CA VAL A 59 -8.31 15.60 -12.81
C VAL A 59 -9.66 15.86 -12.13
N LYS A 60 -9.85 15.43 -10.87
CA LYS A 60 -11.08 15.75 -10.11
C LYS A 60 -11.22 17.25 -9.82
N ARG A 61 -10.13 17.95 -9.49
CA ARG A 61 -10.15 19.42 -9.28
C ARG A 61 -10.51 20.17 -10.55
N ARG A 62 -9.97 19.78 -11.73
CA ARG A 62 -10.32 20.40 -13.02
C ARG A 62 -11.80 20.24 -13.37
N ARG A 63 -12.39 19.05 -13.17
CA ARG A 63 -13.83 18.83 -13.45
C ARG A 63 -14.76 19.63 -12.53
N LYS A 64 -14.35 19.89 -11.29
CA LYS A 64 -15.16 20.68 -10.34
C LYS A 64 -15.14 22.19 -10.62
N GLY A 65 -14.13 22.68 -11.33
CA GLY A 65 -14.02 24.08 -11.74
C GLY A 65 -14.71 24.43 -13.06
N LEU A 66 -15.18 23.42 -13.81
CA LEU A 66 -15.86 23.59 -15.12
C LEU A 66 -17.40 23.53 -15.03
N LEU A 67 -17.94 23.37 -13.82
CA LEU A 67 -19.39 23.34 -13.51
C LEU A 67 -19.81 24.61 -12.75
N ARG A 68 -19.15 25.73 -13.03
CA ARG A 68 -19.54 27.07 -12.57
C ARG A 68 -19.79 27.96 -13.77
#